data_AF-R6LVR7-F1
#
_entry.id   AF-R6LVR7-F1
#
_cell.length_a   1.000
_cell.length_b   1.000
_cell.length_c   1.000
_cell.angle_alpha   90.00
_cell.angle_beta   90.00
_cell.angle_gamma   90.00
#
_symmetry.space_group_name_H-M   'P 1'
#
loop_
_entity.id
_entity.type
_entity.pdbx_description
1 polymer ?
#
loop_
_entity_poly.entity_id
_entity_poly.type
_entity_poly.pdbx_seq_one_letter_code
_entity_poly.pdbx_strand_id
1 'polypeptide(L)'
;MFAYLTNIEKLDLSKLDTSYITNMSRMFYNSSGLKSIDLSNFNTSNVTDMVSMFEGCSNLITLDLSSFDTSKVTNMNSMFAECSNITELDLSNFDTSNVTTMGNPYSYSYGGMFRNCKSLKKLNVSSFNTSKVKTMSNMFQGCSSLTTLDLSNFDTSNVTAMASMFQGCSNLTTLDLSNFNTSKVTLMNNMFYGCSNLTTLDLSSFNTGSVTNMVFLFYGCSNLTTLDLSNFNTDSVINMLGMFNGCSSLTSLDLSSFNTSSVTNMKGMFSYCSSLTNLNLSNFDTSNVINMEEMFRNCTSLVSLNISSFNTSKVTSTWYMFMNCSKIMILDLSSFDTSSVTKMGGMFYLAGSLKTIYVSDLWDTSKVTSSFDMFFNCTSLVGAVPFDSTKVDVTMANYTTGYLTYKANN
;
A
#
# COMPACT_ATOMS: atom_id res chain seq x y z
N MET A 1 -2.34 29.09 -19.66
CA MET A 1 -2.89 30.42 -20.04
C MET A 1 -3.61 31.07 -18.87
N PHE A 2 -4.46 30.33 -18.15
CA PHE A 2 -5.25 30.79 -17.02
C PHE A 2 -4.86 30.05 -15.73
N ALA A 3 -3.57 29.86 -15.48
CA ALA A 3 -3.08 29.18 -14.28
C ALA A 3 -3.05 30.13 -13.07
N TYR A 4 -3.18 29.58 -11.87
CA TYR A 4 -3.06 30.26 -10.58
C TYR A 4 -4.10 31.38 -10.35
N LEU A 5 -5.31 31.24 -10.89
CA LEU A 5 -6.41 32.16 -10.61
C LEU A 5 -6.99 31.90 -9.21
N THR A 6 -6.31 32.35 -8.16
CA THR A 6 -6.68 32.08 -6.75
C THR A 6 -7.79 32.99 -6.22
N ASN A 7 -7.99 34.16 -6.83
CA ASN A 7 -8.95 35.18 -6.38
C ASN A 7 -10.08 35.44 -7.40
N ILE A 8 -10.12 34.70 -8.52
CA ILE A 8 -11.15 34.87 -9.56
C ILE A 8 -12.13 33.70 -9.45
N GLU A 9 -13.40 34.00 -9.19
CA GLU A 9 -14.43 32.97 -9.02
C GLU A 9 -15.07 32.51 -10.33
N LYS A 10 -15.10 33.39 -11.33
CA LYS A 10 -15.69 33.16 -12.66
C LYS A 10 -14.82 33.80 -13.73
N LEU A 11 -14.72 33.15 -14.87
CA LEU A 11 -13.93 33.60 -16.00
C LEU A 11 -14.80 33.59 -17.27
N ASP A 12 -14.88 34.72 -17.96
CA ASP A 12 -15.56 34.80 -19.26
C ASP A 12 -14.57 34.39 -20.37
N LEU A 13 -14.90 33.30 -21.07
CA LEU A 13 -14.12 32.73 -22.17
C LEU A 13 -14.87 32.78 -23.51
N SER A 14 -15.99 33.48 -23.58
CA SER A 14 -16.90 33.45 -24.73
C SER A 14 -16.26 33.86 -26.06
N LYS A 15 -15.21 34.69 -26.01
CA LYS A 15 -14.47 35.21 -27.18
C LYS A 15 -13.20 34.43 -27.52
N LEU A 16 -12.87 33.39 -26.75
CA LEU A 16 -11.63 32.65 -26.95
C LEU A 16 -11.80 31.61 -28.06
N ASP A 17 -11.13 31.83 -29.20
CA ASP A 17 -11.01 30.81 -30.25
C ASP A 17 -9.91 29.79 -29.88
N THR A 18 -10.32 28.54 -29.70
CA THR A 18 -9.44 27.42 -29.34
C THR A 18 -9.18 26.46 -30.49
N SER A 19 -9.72 26.72 -31.68
CA SER A 19 -9.71 25.79 -32.83
C SER A 19 -8.31 25.42 -33.34
N TYR A 20 -7.29 26.24 -33.08
CA TYR A 20 -5.91 25.99 -33.47
C TYR A 20 -5.02 25.47 -32.32
N ILE A 21 -5.56 25.32 -31.11
CA ILE A 21 -4.78 24.93 -29.94
C ILE A 21 -4.51 23.43 -29.97
N THR A 22 -3.23 23.07 -29.85
CA THR A 22 -2.78 21.67 -29.77
C THR A 22 -2.35 21.25 -28.37
N ASN A 23 -2.04 22.20 -27.48
CA ASN A 23 -1.62 21.93 -26.11
C ASN A 23 -2.45 22.76 -25.13
N MET A 24 -3.23 22.08 -24.29
CA MET A 24 -3.99 22.68 -23.19
C MET A 24 -3.44 22.28 -21.82
N SER A 25 -2.19 21.80 -21.77
CA SER A 25 -1.55 21.43 -20.51
C SER A 25 -1.53 22.64 -19.57
N ARG A 26 -1.88 22.37 -18.30
CA ARG A 26 -1.91 23.36 -17.24
C ARG A 26 -2.75 24.62 -17.56
N MET A 27 -3.75 24.52 -18.44
CA MET A 27 -4.50 25.68 -18.88
C MET A 27 -5.16 26.43 -17.71
N PHE A 28 -5.73 25.71 -16.74
CA PHE A 28 -6.34 26.22 -15.51
C PHE A 28 -5.60 25.80 -14.23
N TYR A 29 -4.37 25.31 -14.34
CA TYR A 29 -3.59 24.75 -13.23
C TYR A 29 -3.58 25.64 -11.98
N ASN A 30 -3.87 25.07 -10.81
CA ASN A 30 -3.95 25.73 -9.50
C ASN A 30 -4.86 26.97 -9.46
N SER A 31 -5.90 26.99 -10.29
CA SER A 31 -6.91 28.06 -10.27
C SER A 31 -7.96 27.82 -9.19
N SER A 32 -7.50 27.79 -7.94
CA SER A 32 -8.33 27.46 -6.77
C SER A 32 -9.42 28.49 -6.49
N GLY A 33 -9.42 29.67 -7.12
CA GLY A 33 -10.50 30.65 -6.98
C GLY A 33 -11.75 30.26 -7.76
N LEU A 34 -11.60 29.55 -8.89
CA LEU A 34 -12.70 29.25 -9.82
C LEU A 34 -13.72 28.33 -9.16
N LYS A 35 -14.98 28.77 -9.13
CA LYS A 35 -16.13 27.98 -8.65
C LYS A 35 -16.90 27.32 -9.78
N SER A 36 -16.90 27.95 -10.95
CA SER A 36 -17.52 27.49 -12.18
C SER A 36 -16.76 28.03 -13.38
N ILE A 37 -16.73 27.27 -14.47
CA ILE A 37 -16.15 27.68 -15.73
C ILE A 37 -17.03 27.20 -16.89
N ASP A 38 -17.32 28.09 -17.83
CA ASP A 38 -18.04 27.75 -19.05
C ASP A 38 -17.05 27.43 -20.17
N LEU A 39 -17.15 26.21 -20.71
CA LEU A 39 -16.27 25.67 -21.75
C LEU A 39 -17.06 25.27 -23.01
N SER A 40 -18.32 25.69 -23.15
CA SER A 40 -19.18 25.27 -24.26
C SER A 40 -18.63 25.64 -25.63
N ASN A 41 -17.86 26.73 -25.71
CA ASN A 41 -17.26 27.24 -26.95
C ASN A 41 -15.88 26.64 -27.27
N PHE A 42 -15.36 25.74 -26.44
CA PHE A 42 -14.05 25.14 -26.68
C PHE A 42 -14.10 24.13 -27.83
N ASN A 43 -13.22 24.31 -28.80
CA ASN A 43 -12.92 23.31 -29.81
C ASN A 43 -11.59 22.62 -29.46
N THR A 44 -11.68 21.38 -28.99
CA THR A 44 -10.53 20.58 -28.56
C THR A 44 -10.06 19.54 -29.58
N SER A 45 -10.65 19.53 -30.79
CA SER A 45 -10.39 18.53 -31.84
C SER A 45 -8.95 18.48 -32.37
N ASN A 46 -8.12 19.50 -32.05
CA ASN A 46 -6.70 19.55 -32.39
C ASN A 46 -5.78 19.33 -31.18
N VAL A 47 -6.32 19.22 -29.97
CA VAL A 47 -5.56 19.10 -28.73
C VAL A 47 -4.99 17.70 -28.60
N THR A 48 -3.68 17.61 -28.35
CA THR A 48 -2.95 16.36 -28.15
C THR A 48 -2.45 16.16 -26.72
N ASP A 49 -2.44 17.24 -25.92
CA ASP A 49 -1.92 17.26 -24.55
C ASP A 49 -2.87 18.04 -23.61
N MET A 50 -3.37 17.34 -22.58
CA MET A 50 -4.24 17.89 -21.53
C MET A 50 -3.66 17.68 -20.11
N VAL A 51 -2.34 17.49 -20.00
CA VAL A 51 -1.68 17.27 -18.72
C VAL A 51 -2.01 18.38 -17.73
N SER A 52 -2.48 18.00 -16.53
CA SER A 52 -2.77 18.94 -15.44
C SER A 52 -3.71 20.09 -15.83
N MET A 53 -4.58 19.93 -16.85
CA MET A 53 -5.39 21.02 -17.39
C MET A 53 -6.23 21.72 -16.30
N PHE A 54 -6.83 20.95 -15.38
CA PHE A 54 -7.62 21.42 -14.25
C PHE A 54 -6.99 21.08 -12.89
N GLU A 55 -5.72 20.65 -12.86
CA GLU A 55 -5.11 20.24 -11.60
C GLU A 55 -5.12 21.39 -10.59
N GLY A 56 -5.57 21.14 -9.36
CA GLY A 56 -5.62 22.15 -8.28
C GLY A 56 -6.77 23.15 -8.41
N CYS A 57 -7.71 22.96 -9.33
CA CYS A 57 -8.98 23.71 -9.37
C CYS A 57 -9.92 23.26 -8.23
N SER A 58 -9.48 23.44 -6.98
CA SER A 58 -10.07 22.82 -5.80
C SER A 58 -11.48 23.31 -5.46
N ASN A 59 -11.85 24.51 -5.90
CA ASN A 59 -13.18 25.11 -5.64
C ASN A 59 -14.20 24.86 -6.75
N LEU A 60 -13.84 24.20 -7.86
CA LEU A 60 -14.82 23.78 -8.87
C LEU A 60 -15.77 22.75 -8.25
N ILE A 61 -17.06 23.00 -8.41
CA ILE A 61 -18.13 22.11 -7.89
C ILE A 61 -18.65 21.20 -9.00
N THR A 62 -18.76 21.74 -10.21
CA THR A 62 -19.17 21.05 -11.43
C THR A 62 -18.25 21.43 -12.58
N LEU A 63 -18.17 20.57 -13.58
CA LEU A 63 -17.40 20.81 -14.80
C LEU A 63 -18.10 20.10 -15.96
N ASP A 64 -18.64 20.86 -16.90
CA ASP A 64 -19.24 20.33 -18.13
C ASP A 64 -18.16 20.23 -19.21
N LEU A 65 -17.95 19.01 -19.71
CA LEU A 65 -16.95 18.67 -20.74
C LEU A 65 -17.61 18.01 -21.95
N SER A 66 -18.93 18.11 -22.10
CA SER A 66 -19.68 17.48 -23.19
C SER A 66 -19.24 17.93 -24.59
N SER A 67 -18.68 19.15 -24.71
CA SER A 67 -18.14 19.69 -25.97
C SER A 67 -16.74 19.16 -26.32
N PHE A 68 -16.06 18.43 -25.42
CA PHE A 68 -14.67 18.05 -25.63
C PHE A 68 -14.55 16.88 -26.62
N ASP A 69 -13.77 17.09 -27.68
CA ASP A 69 -13.22 16.04 -28.54
C ASP A 69 -11.80 15.70 -28.06
N THR A 70 -11.64 14.48 -27.54
CA THR A 70 -10.37 13.99 -26.98
C THR A 70 -9.67 12.98 -27.89
N SER A 71 -10.18 12.76 -29.11
CA SER A 71 -9.71 11.71 -30.03
C SER A 71 -8.23 11.81 -30.40
N LYS A 72 -7.61 13.00 -30.31
CA LYS A 72 -6.17 13.21 -30.56
C LYS A 72 -5.31 13.29 -29.30
N VAL A 73 -5.91 13.26 -28.11
CA VAL A 73 -5.19 13.41 -26.84
C VAL A 73 -4.37 12.16 -26.56
N THR A 74 -3.10 12.35 -26.22
CA THR A 74 -2.14 11.27 -25.94
C THR A 74 -1.73 11.21 -24.48
N ASN A 75 -1.93 12.29 -23.73
CA ASN A 75 -1.53 12.41 -22.32
C ASN A 75 -2.61 13.13 -21.50
N MET A 76 -3.13 12.45 -20.48
CA MET A 76 -4.14 12.95 -19.54
C MET A 76 -3.64 12.91 -18.08
N ASN A 77 -2.32 12.79 -17.87
CA ASN A 77 -1.77 12.76 -16.53
C ASN A 77 -2.19 13.98 -15.72
N SER A 78 -2.70 13.75 -14.50
CA SER A 78 -3.17 14.78 -13.57
C SER A 78 -4.28 15.70 -14.11
N MET A 79 -4.98 15.37 -15.19
CA MET A 79 -5.95 16.29 -15.83
C MET A 79 -6.95 16.92 -14.82
N PHE A 80 -7.41 16.15 -13.84
CA PHE A 80 -8.36 16.57 -12.80
C PHE A 80 -7.80 16.46 -11.37
N ALA A 81 -6.49 16.27 -11.22
CA ALA A 81 -5.89 16.07 -9.90
C ALA A 81 -6.22 17.24 -8.95
N GLU A 82 -6.54 16.97 -7.70
CA GLU A 82 -6.84 17.96 -6.66
C GLU A 82 -8.08 18.84 -6.94
N CYS A 83 -8.92 18.49 -7.92
CA CYS A 83 -10.30 18.99 -8.04
C CYS A 83 -11.16 18.46 -6.88
N SER A 84 -10.91 18.99 -5.68
CA SER A 84 -11.33 18.38 -4.41
C SER A 84 -12.82 18.50 -4.12
N ASN A 85 -13.53 19.45 -4.74
CA ASN A 85 -14.95 19.72 -4.50
C ASN A 85 -15.89 19.20 -5.60
N ILE A 86 -15.36 18.68 -6.72
CA ILE A 86 -16.19 18.05 -7.75
C ILE A 86 -16.80 16.78 -7.17
N THR A 87 -18.12 16.65 -7.26
CA THR A 87 -18.87 15.50 -6.72
C THR A 87 -19.23 14.47 -7.77
N GLU A 88 -19.43 14.91 -9.01
CA GLU A 88 -19.73 14.06 -10.16
C GLU A 88 -18.95 14.53 -11.37
N LEU A 89 -18.45 13.59 -12.16
CA LEU A 89 -17.79 13.87 -13.43
C LEU A 89 -18.24 12.85 -14.47
N ASP A 90 -18.84 13.34 -15.55
CA ASP A 90 -19.24 12.53 -16.69
C ASP A 90 -18.24 12.68 -17.83
N LEU A 91 -17.54 11.59 -18.16
CA LEU A 91 -16.56 11.55 -19.25
C LEU A 91 -16.96 10.54 -20.33
N SER A 92 -18.24 10.20 -20.43
CA SER A 92 -18.74 9.25 -21.45
C SER A 92 -18.54 9.69 -22.90
N ASN A 93 -18.25 10.97 -23.14
CA ASN A 93 -17.90 11.49 -24.46
C ASN A 93 -16.39 11.39 -24.77
N PHE A 94 -15.55 10.97 -23.81
CA PHE A 94 -14.10 10.95 -24.03
C PHE A 94 -13.68 9.77 -24.90
N ASP A 95 -12.94 10.04 -25.98
CA ASP A 95 -12.20 9.05 -26.75
C ASP A 95 -10.76 9.00 -26.23
N THR A 96 -10.45 7.94 -25.49
CA THR A 96 -9.11 7.72 -24.91
C THR A 96 -8.26 6.74 -25.72
N SER A 97 -8.69 6.35 -26.92
CA SER A 97 -8.02 5.32 -27.74
C SER A 97 -6.60 5.67 -28.20
N ASN A 98 -6.18 6.93 -28.06
CA ASN A 98 -4.82 7.40 -28.32
C ASN A 98 -4.04 7.77 -27.05
N VAL A 99 -4.66 7.70 -25.87
CA VAL A 99 -4.02 8.03 -24.60
C VAL A 99 -3.01 6.94 -24.22
N THR A 100 -1.81 7.38 -23.86
CA THR A 100 -0.72 6.50 -23.43
C THR A 100 -0.36 6.67 -21.96
N THR A 101 -0.78 7.78 -21.33
CA THR A 101 -0.39 8.16 -19.97
C THR A 101 -1.61 8.72 -19.21
N MET A 102 -2.02 8.03 -18.14
CA MET A 102 -3.08 8.48 -17.21
C MET A 102 -2.58 8.63 -15.76
N GLY A 103 -1.32 8.27 -15.52
CA GLY A 103 -0.63 8.42 -14.25
C GLY A 103 0.88 8.48 -14.44
N ASN A 104 1.62 8.80 -13.38
CA ASN A 104 3.06 8.95 -13.49
C ASN A 104 3.77 7.58 -13.67
N PRO A 105 4.81 7.47 -14.52
CA PRO A 105 5.64 6.25 -14.61
C PRO A 105 6.45 5.95 -13.34
N TYR A 106 6.66 6.92 -12.46
CA TYR A 106 7.51 6.79 -11.28
C TYR A 106 6.68 6.74 -9.99
N SER A 107 7.02 5.81 -9.10
CA SER A 107 6.31 5.57 -7.84
C SER A 107 6.41 6.72 -6.82
N TYR A 108 7.34 7.65 -6.98
CA TYR A 108 7.60 8.78 -6.08
C TYR A 108 7.08 10.13 -6.61
N SER A 109 6.38 10.14 -7.75
CA SER A 109 5.93 11.39 -8.38
C SER A 109 4.40 11.54 -8.32
N TYR A 110 3.96 12.74 -7.95
CA TYR A 110 2.55 13.13 -7.83
C TYR A 110 1.91 13.27 -9.22
N GLY A 111 1.49 12.16 -9.82
CA GLY A 111 0.75 12.18 -11.09
C GLY A 111 -0.28 11.08 -11.17
N GLY A 112 -1.52 11.44 -11.48
CA GLY A 112 -2.69 10.55 -11.56
C GLY A 112 -3.92 11.36 -11.95
N MET A 113 -4.65 10.92 -12.97
CA MET A 113 -5.71 11.69 -13.63
C MET A 113 -6.75 12.29 -12.66
N PHE A 114 -7.14 11.54 -11.61
CA PHE A 114 -8.14 11.93 -10.60
C PHE A 114 -7.56 12.00 -9.18
N ARG A 115 -6.23 12.08 -9.05
CA ARG A 115 -5.56 12.09 -7.74
C ARG A 115 -6.16 13.17 -6.84
N ASN A 116 -6.56 12.82 -5.62
CA ASN A 116 -7.14 13.71 -4.60
C ASN A 116 -8.43 14.43 -5.03
N CYS A 117 -9.24 13.86 -5.92
CA CYS A 117 -10.64 14.26 -6.11
C CYS A 117 -11.50 13.78 -4.93
N LYS A 118 -11.28 14.37 -3.75
CA LYS A 118 -11.78 13.86 -2.45
C LYS A 118 -13.29 13.80 -2.34
N SER A 119 -14.02 14.71 -2.99
CA SER A 119 -15.50 14.75 -2.97
C SER A 119 -16.16 13.95 -4.09
N LEU A 120 -15.39 13.34 -5.00
CA LEU A 120 -15.91 12.63 -6.17
C LEU A 120 -16.64 11.36 -5.71
N LYS A 121 -17.96 11.32 -5.96
CA LYS A 121 -18.86 10.21 -5.63
C LYS A 121 -19.24 9.40 -6.85
N LYS A 122 -19.36 10.07 -8.01
CA LYS A 122 -19.74 9.46 -9.28
C LYS A 122 -18.75 9.85 -10.37
N LEU A 123 -18.21 8.84 -11.03
CA LEU A 123 -17.29 9.01 -12.14
C LEU A 123 -17.73 8.10 -13.28
N ASN A 124 -18.08 8.68 -14.42
CA ASN A 124 -18.43 7.91 -15.62
C ASN A 124 -17.24 7.82 -16.56
N VAL A 125 -16.59 6.66 -16.60
CA VAL A 125 -15.47 6.34 -17.51
C VAL A 125 -15.84 5.22 -18.50
N SER A 126 -17.13 5.04 -18.75
CA SER A 126 -17.65 3.93 -19.58
C SER A 126 -17.14 3.94 -21.02
N SER A 127 -16.71 5.09 -21.57
CA SER A 127 -16.14 5.18 -22.93
C SER A 127 -14.64 4.94 -22.99
N PHE A 128 -13.97 4.72 -21.85
CA PHE A 128 -12.51 4.66 -21.84
C PHE A 128 -11.99 3.43 -22.58
N ASN A 129 -11.11 3.64 -23.54
CA ASN A 129 -10.30 2.63 -24.20
C ASN A 129 -8.86 2.79 -23.73
N THR A 130 -8.45 1.97 -22.76
CA THR A 130 -7.11 2.07 -22.16
C THR A 130 -6.06 1.17 -22.82
N SER A 131 -6.36 0.54 -23.95
CA SER A 131 -5.49 -0.46 -24.59
C SER A 131 -4.08 0.04 -24.93
N LYS A 132 -3.88 1.36 -25.09
CA LYS A 132 -2.56 1.98 -25.34
C LYS A 132 -1.92 2.60 -24.08
N VAL A 133 -2.61 2.61 -22.96
CA VAL A 133 -2.13 3.22 -21.71
C VAL A 133 -0.99 2.38 -21.15
N LYS A 134 0.13 3.04 -20.85
CA LYS A 134 1.33 2.44 -20.26
C LYS A 134 1.41 2.66 -18.75
N THR A 135 0.84 3.75 -18.24
CA THR A 135 0.97 4.15 -16.83
C THR A 135 -0.35 4.63 -16.25
N MET A 136 -0.71 4.06 -15.09
CA MET A 136 -1.92 4.35 -14.31
C MET A 136 -1.61 4.61 -12.83
N SER A 137 -0.35 4.85 -12.46
CA SER A 137 0.01 5.14 -11.07
C SER A 137 -0.78 6.33 -10.53
N ASN A 138 -1.22 6.24 -9.27
CA ASN A 138 -2.03 7.23 -8.56
C ASN A 138 -3.34 7.66 -9.24
N MET A 139 -3.83 6.95 -10.27
CA MET A 139 -4.94 7.41 -11.11
C MET A 139 -6.17 7.82 -10.30
N PHE A 140 -6.51 7.08 -9.24
CA PHE A 140 -7.62 7.35 -8.32
C PHE A 140 -7.16 7.58 -6.88
N GLN A 141 -5.85 7.82 -6.65
CA GLN A 141 -5.32 8.00 -5.30
C GLN A 141 -6.08 9.11 -4.56
N GLY A 142 -6.60 8.85 -3.37
CA GLY A 142 -7.27 9.84 -2.52
C GLY A 142 -8.68 10.21 -2.97
N CYS A 143 -9.29 9.47 -3.90
CA CYS A 143 -10.72 9.57 -4.23
C CYS A 143 -11.59 8.98 -3.10
N SER A 144 -11.48 9.56 -1.90
CA SER A 144 -12.02 9.00 -0.66
C SER A 144 -13.55 8.99 -0.58
N SER A 145 -14.27 9.63 -1.49
CA SER A 145 -15.74 9.61 -1.54
C SER A 145 -16.33 8.60 -2.52
N LEU A 146 -15.51 7.95 -3.36
CA LEU A 146 -15.98 6.89 -4.25
C LEU A 146 -16.40 5.68 -3.41
N THR A 147 -17.61 5.18 -3.64
CA THR A 147 -18.15 3.97 -3.01
C THR A 147 -18.10 2.75 -3.93
N THR A 148 -18.16 3.01 -5.24
CA THR A 148 -18.04 2.06 -6.35
C THR A 148 -17.30 2.74 -7.50
N LEU A 149 -16.72 1.95 -8.40
CA LEU A 149 -16.07 2.44 -9.61
C LEU A 149 -16.15 1.34 -10.67
N ASP A 150 -16.77 1.64 -11.81
CA ASP A 150 -16.86 0.72 -12.94
C ASP A 150 -15.61 0.85 -13.81
N LEU A 151 -14.82 -0.23 -13.88
CA LEU A 151 -13.61 -0.35 -14.67
C LEU A 151 -13.71 -1.46 -15.73
N SER A 152 -14.93 -1.92 -16.04
CA SER A 152 -15.15 -3.06 -16.94
C SER A 152 -14.53 -2.88 -18.33
N ASN A 153 -14.40 -1.65 -18.83
CA ASN A 153 -13.81 -1.34 -20.14
C ASN A 153 -12.28 -1.14 -20.11
N PHE A 154 -11.62 -1.26 -18.96
CA PHE A 154 -10.18 -1.07 -18.86
C PHE A 154 -9.43 -2.30 -19.39
N ASP A 155 -8.71 -2.12 -20.50
CA ASP A 155 -7.63 -3.00 -20.95
C ASP A 155 -6.31 -2.54 -20.33
N THR A 156 -5.75 -3.33 -19.42
CA THR A 156 -4.47 -3.02 -18.75
C THR A 156 -3.28 -3.80 -19.31
N SER A 157 -3.44 -4.53 -20.42
CA SER A 157 -2.42 -5.43 -20.98
C SER A 157 -1.12 -4.76 -21.43
N ASN A 158 -1.10 -3.43 -21.55
CA ASN A 158 0.08 -2.63 -21.86
C ASN A 158 0.59 -1.77 -20.69
N VAL A 159 -0.06 -1.83 -19.53
CA VAL A 159 0.31 -1.05 -18.36
C VAL A 159 1.52 -1.68 -17.67
N THR A 160 2.51 -0.84 -17.35
CA THR A 160 3.73 -1.25 -16.63
C THR A 160 3.81 -0.68 -15.21
N ALA A 161 3.05 0.39 -14.91
CA ALA A 161 3.05 1.04 -13.61
C ALA A 161 1.62 1.33 -13.10
N MET A 162 1.30 0.79 -11.92
CA MET A 162 0.02 0.92 -11.21
C MET A 162 0.21 1.28 -9.72
N ALA A 163 1.38 1.82 -9.35
CA ALA A 163 1.68 2.17 -7.97
C ALA A 163 0.62 3.14 -7.43
N SER A 164 0.15 2.93 -6.20
CA SER A 164 -0.83 3.79 -5.53
C SER A 164 -2.16 4.02 -6.28
N MET A 165 -2.52 3.20 -7.28
CA MET A 165 -3.66 3.46 -8.17
C MET A 165 -4.97 3.74 -7.41
N PHE A 166 -5.25 3.00 -6.34
CA PHE A 166 -6.43 3.15 -5.50
C PHE A 166 -6.12 3.62 -4.07
N GLN A 167 -4.88 4.03 -3.79
CA GLN A 167 -4.46 4.42 -2.44
C GLN A 167 -5.41 5.47 -1.85
N GLY A 168 -5.96 5.23 -0.66
CA GLY A 168 -6.81 6.18 0.06
C GLY A 168 -8.22 6.30 -0.51
N CYS A 169 -8.65 5.39 -1.39
CA CYS A 169 -10.05 5.22 -1.77
C CYS A 169 -10.83 4.55 -0.61
N SER A 170 -10.85 5.22 0.55
CA SER A 170 -11.26 4.63 1.83
C SER A 170 -12.74 4.24 1.91
N ASN A 171 -13.60 4.79 1.04
CA ASN A 171 -15.02 4.47 0.99
C ASN A 171 -15.40 3.43 -0.07
N LEU A 172 -14.45 2.94 -0.90
CA LEU A 172 -14.73 1.85 -1.82
C LEU A 172 -15.11 0.61 -1.03
N THR A 173 -16.28 0.05 -1.35
CA THR A 173 -16.80 -1.16 -0.67
C THR A 173 -16.53 -2.42 -1.48
N THR A 174 -16.47 -2.28 -2.81
CA THR A 174 -16.17 -3.32 -3.78
C THR A 174 -15.35 -2.71 -4.92
N LEU A 175 -14.60 -3.55 -5.62
CA LEU A 175 -13.82 -3.18 -6.80
C LEU A 175 -13.68 -4.42 -7.69
N ASP A 176 -14.24 -4.38 -8.89
CA ASP A 176 -14.09 -5.46 -9.87
C ASP A 176 -12.82 -5.24 -10.68
N LEU A 177 -11.89 -6.20 -10.59
CA LEU A 177 -10.60 -6.20 -11.29
C LEU A 177 -10.44 -7.43 -12.19
N SER A 178 -11.54 -8.14 -12.50
CA SER A 178 -11.50 -9.38 -13.29
C SER A 178 -10.88 -9.21 -14.68
N ASN A 179 -11.02 -8.02 -15.30
CA ASN A 179 -10.43 -7.69 -16.60
C ASN A 179 -8.97 -7.21 -16.54
N PHE A 180 -8.39 -7.05 -15.34
CA PHE A 180 -7.01 -6.56 -15.23
C PHE A 180 -6.01 -7.64 -15.65
N ASN A 181 -5.18 -7.30 -16.63
CA ASN A 181 -3.95 -8.03 -16.95
C ASN A 181 -2.75 -7.27 -16.38
N THR A 182 -2.09 -7.85 -15.38
CA THR A 182 -0.92 -7.23 -14.72
C THR A 182 0.42 -7.83 -15.17
N SER A 183 0.46 -8.66 -16.21
CA SER A 183 1.66 -9.44 -16.57
C SER A 183 2.88 -8.60 -16.95
N LYS A 184 2.69 -7.32 -17.32
CA LYS A 184 3.77 -6.36 -17.62
C LYS A 184 4.02 -5.35 -16.49
N VAL A 185 3.25 -5.41 -15.41
CA VAL A 185 3.35 -4.46 -14.29
C VAL A 185 4.61 -4.77 -13.48
N THR A 186 5.45 -3.76 -13.30
CA THR A 186 6.65 -3.84 -12.46
C THR A 186 6.53 -3.00 -11.19
N LEU A 187 5.68 -1.97 -11.20
CA LEU A 187 5.42 -1.07 -10.07
C LEU A 187 3.98 -1.20 -9.59
N MET A 188 3.80 -1.78 -8.39
CA MET A 188 2.47 -2.02 -7.77
C MET A 188 2.43 -1.59 -6.28
N ASN A 189 3.49 -0.98 -5.76
CA ASN A 189 3.55 -0.57 -4.35
C ASN A 189 2.38 0.38 -3.97
N ASN A 190 1.87 0.25 -2.75
CA ASN A 190 0.73 0.99 -2.21
C ASN A 190 -0.61 0.89 -2.98
N MET A 191 -0.77 -0.03 -3.95
CA MET A 191 -1.94 -0.01 -4.86
C MET A 191 -3.29 0.09 -4.13
N PHE A 192 -3.45 -0.61 -3.01
CA PHE A 192 -4.67 -0.61 -2.17
C PHE A 192 -4.46 0.01 -0.79
N TYR A 193 -3.38 0.78 -0.58
CA TYR A 193 -3.09 1.41 0.71
C TYR A 193 -4.29 2.22 1.21
N GLY A 194 -4.81 1.94 2.39
CA GLY A 194 -5.88 2.70 3.03
C GLY A 194 -7.26 2.53 2.36
N CYS A 195 -7.47 1.49 1.55
CA CYS A 195 -8.80 1.08 1.08
C CYS A 195 -9.60 0.42 2.22
N SER A 196 -9.85 1.17 3.29
CA SER A 196 -10.30 0.64 4.58
C SER A 196 -11.69 0.00 4.57
N ASN A 197 -12.57 0.36 3.62
CA ASN A 197 -13.93 -0.20 3.52
C ASN A 197 -14.06 -1.39 2.56
N LEU A 198 -12.99 -1.79 1.85
CA LEU A 198 -13.03 -3.01 1.06
C LEU A 198 -13.17 -4.22 2.00
N THR A 199 -14.17 -5.06 1.74
CA THR A 199 -14.44 -6.27 2.54
C THR A 199 -13.88 -7.54 1.89
N THR A 200 -13.83 -7.54 0.57
CA THR A 200 -13.25 -8.56 -0.31
C THR A 200 -12.51 -7.91 -1.46
N LEU A 201 -11.54 -8.60 -2.03
CA LEU A 201 -10.81 -8.17 -3.22
C LEU A 201 -10.42 -9.41 -4.03
N ASP A 202 -10.98 -9.56 -5.24
CA ASP A 202 -10.61 -10.63 -6.16
C ASP A 202 -9.35 -10.23 -6.94
N LEU A 203 -8.29 -11.01 -6.77
CA LEU A 203 -6.98 -10.82 -7.42
C LEU A 203 -6.62 -12.01 -8.31
N SER A 204 -7.59 -12.86 -8.68
CA SER A 204 -7.34 -14.07 -9.47
C SER A 204 -6.71 -13.78 -10.84
N SER A 205 -6.97 -12.60 -11.41
CA SER A 205 -6.39 -12.13 -12.69
C SER A 205 -4.95 -11.61 -12.57
N PHE A 206 -4.43 -11.40 -11.36
CA PHE A 206 -3.13 -10.78 -11.16
C PHE A 206 -1.98 -11.76 -11.44
N ASN A 207 -1.07 -11.33 -12.29
CA ASN A 207 0.25 -11.89 -12.47
C ASN A 207 1.29 -10.93 -11.91
N THR A 208 2.00 -11.34 -10.85
CA THR A 208 2.99 -10.51 -10.14
C THR A 208 4.44 -10.87 -10.45
N GLY A 209 4.70 -11.76 -11.41
CA GLY A 209 6.05 -12.30 -11.65
C GLY A 209 7.10 -11.26 -12.06
N SER A 210 6.68 -10.10 -12.55
CA SER A 210 7.58 -8.97 -12.90
C SER A 210 7.68 -7.91 -11.81
N VAL A 211 6.96 -8.06 -10.69
CA VAL A 211 6.91 -7.07 -9.61
C VAL A 211 8.10 -7.27 -8.67
N THR A 212 8.84 -6.18 -8.40
CA THR A 212 10.00 -6.22 -7.48
C THR A 212 9.74 -5.56 -6.13
N ASN A 213 8.66 -4.76 -6.02
CA ASN A 213 8.35 -3.95 -4.85
C ASN A 213 6.86 -4.06 -4.48
N MET A 214 6.57 -4.65 -3.32
CA MET A 214 5.23 -4.83 -2.76
C MET A 214 5.03 -4.02 -1.46
N VAL A 215 5.80 -2.95 -1.28
CA VAL A 215 5.70 -2.05 -0.12
C VAL A 215 4.25 -1.60 0.04
N PHE A 216 3.71 -1.83 1.24
CA PHE A 216 2.38 -1.39 1.68
C PHE A 216 1.22 -1.74 0.74
N LEU A 217 1.31 -2.84 -0.02
CA LEU A 217 0.33 -3.20 -1.05
C LEU A 217 -1.13 -3.20 -0.52
N PHE A 218 -1.34 -3.72 0.68
CA PHE A 218 -2.65 -3.80 1.36
C PHE A 218 -2.67 -3.05 2.69
N TYR A 219 -1.71 -2.16 2.95
CA TYR A 219 -1.60 -1.44 4.22
C TYR A 219 -2.91 -0.73 4.56
N GLY A 220 -3.45 -0.94 5.76
CA GLY A 220 -4.66 -0.27 6.24
C GLY A 220 -5.96 -0.69 5.53
N CYS A 221 -5.97 -1.82 4.81
CA CYS A 221 -7.20 -2.46 4.34
C CYS A 221 -7.94 -3.12 5.51
N SER A 222 -8.40 -2.32 6.46
CA SER A 222 -8.81 -2.77 7.79
C SER A 222 -10.05 -3.67 7.80
N ASN A 223 -10.91 -3.59 6.78
CA ASN A 223 -12.13 -4.40 6.68
C ASN A 223 -12.00 -5.64 5.77
N LEU A 224 -10.83 -5.87 5.15
CA LEU A 224 -10.62 -7.11 4.39
C LEU A 224 -10.66 -8.30 5.35
N THR A 225 -11.54 -9.25 5.08
CA THR A 225 -11.75 -10.44 5.93
C THR A 225 -11.00 -11.67 5.38
N THR A 226 -10.83 -11.73 4.07
CA THR A 226 -10.12 -12.78 3.34
C THR A 226 -9.30 -12.17 2.20
N LEU A 227 -8.22 -12.82 1.82
CA LEU A 227 -7.40 -12.43 0.68
C LEU A 227 -6.78 -13.69 0.07
N ASP A 228 -7.11 -13.99 -1.18
CA ASP A 228 -6.49 -15.09 -1.94
C ASP A 228 -5.26 -14.56 -2.69
N LEU A 229 -4.10 -15.14 -2.39
CA LEU A 229 -2.81 -14.80 -2.97
C LEU A 229 -2.15 -16.00 -3.67
N SER A 230 -2.91 -17.05 -3.98
CA SER A 230 -2.40 -18.27 -4.60
C SER A 230 -1.71 -18.03 -5.96
N ASN A 231 -2.14 -17.01 -6.71
CA ASN A 231 -1.55 -16.62 -8.00
C ASN A 231 -0.34 -15.67 -7.88
N PHE A 232 0.03 -15.23 -6.69
CA PHE A 232 1.17 -14.32 -6.51
C PHE A 232 2.48 -15.09 -6.69
N ASN A 233 3.26 -14.69 -7.70
CA ASN A 233 4.67 -15.02 -7.80
C ASN A 233 5.48 -13.88 -7.14
N THR A 234 6.31 -14.22 -6.15
CA THR A 234 7.15 -13.27 -5.41
C THR A 234 8.66 -13.46 -5.63
N ASP A 235 9.08 -14.27 -6.61
CA ASP A 235 10.49 -14.64 -6.84
C ASP A 235 11.41 -13.41 -7.00
N SER A 236 10.88 -12.37 -7.67
CA SER A 236 11.60 -11.13 -7.95
C SER A 236 11.42 -10.04 -6.89
N VAL A 237 10.63 -10.28 -5.84
CA VAL A 237 10.29 -9.26 -4.84
C VAL A 237 11.44 -9.05 -3.88
N ILE A 238 11.85 -7.79 -3.70
CA ILE A 238 12.96 -7.39 -2.83
C ILE A 238 12.46 -6.73 -1.53
N ASN A 239 11.28 -6.10 -1.57
CA ASN A 239 10.77 -5.31 -0.45
C ASN A 239 9.28 -5.59 -0.18
N MET A 240 8.98 -6.02 1.04
CA MET A 240 7.63 -6.34 1.55
C MET A 240 7.28 -5.51 2.81
N LEU A 241 7.93 -4.37 3.00
CA LEU A 241 7.66 -3.42 4.09
C LEU A 241 6.16 -3.16 4.23
N GLY A 242 5.60 -3.51 5.40
CA GLY A 242 4.22 -3.29 5.79
C GLY A 242 3.15 -3.78 4.82
N MET A 243 3.44 -4.83 4.02
CA MET A 243 2.54 -5.32 2.96
C MET A 243 1.10 -5.53 3.45
N PHE A 244 0.90 -6.08 4.65
CA PHE A 244 -0.41 -6.36 5.26
C PHE A 244 -0.68 -5.53 6.52
N ASN A 245 0.17 -4.53 6.83
CA ASN A 245 0.05 -3.80 8.08
C ASN A 245 -1.34 -3.16 8.23
N GLY A 246 -1.99 -3.34 9.37
CA GLY A 246 -3.32 -2.78 9.63
C GLY A 246 -4.45 -3.46 8.88
N CYS A 247 -4.23 -4.64 8.28
CA CYS A 247 -5.30 -5.53 7.82
C CYS A 247 -5.99 -6.19 9.03
N SER A 248 -6.61 -5.38 9.88
CA SER A 248 -7.06 -5.77 11.22
C SER A 248 -8.19 -6.79 11.23
N SER A 249 -8.91 -6.99 10.12
CA SER A 249 -10.01 -7.96 10.00
C SER A 249 -9.62 -9.27 9.33
N LEU A 250 -8.39 -9.42 8.81
CA LEU A 250 -7.93 -10.69 8.24
C LEU A 250 -7.81 -11.72 9.35
N THR A 251 -8.46 -12.88 9.17
CA THR A 251 -8.50 -13.97 10.17
C THR A 251 -7.49 -15.08 9.88
N SER A 252 -7.17 -15.26 8.60
CA SER A 252 -6.16 -16.18 8.07
C SER A 252 -5.49 -15.58 6.84
N LEU A 253 -4.28 -16.05 6.55
CA LEU A 253 -3.55 -15.68 5.34
C LEU A 253 -2.73 -16.89 4.88
N ASP A 254 -2.97 -17.35 3.66
CA ASP A 254 -2.16 -18.39 3.04
C ASP A 254 -1.04 -17.74 2.23
N LEU A 255 0.21 -18.08 2.58
CA LEU A 255 1.43 -17.55 1.98
C LEU A 255 2.33 -18.68 1.46
N SER A 256 1.79 -19.88 1.23
CA SER A 256 2.60 -21.02 0.79
C SER A 256 3.23 -20.83 -0.59
N SER A 257 2.67 -19.96 -1.44
CA SER A 257 3.21 -19.60 -2.75
C SER A 257 4.38 -18.60 -2.69
N PHE A 258 4.63 -17.99 -1.52
CA PHE A 258 5.62 -16.93 -1.41
C PHE A 258 7.03 -17.53 -1.39
N ASN A 259 7.85 -17.08 -2.34
CA ASN A 259 9.31 -17.20 -2.30
C ASN A 259 9.88 -15.87 -1.80
N THR A 260 10.57 -15.89 -0.66
CA THR A 260 11.13 -14.69 -0.02
C THR A 260 12.65 -14.62 -0.09
N SER A 261 13.32 -15.52 -0.81
CA SER A 261 14.78 -15.61 -0.86
C SER A 261 15.47 -14.31 -1.31
N SER A 262 14.82 -13.50 -2.14
CA SER A 262 15.33 -12.20 -2.62
C SER A 262 14.99 -11.01 -1.68
N VAL A 263 14.15 -11.21 -0.66
CA VAL A 263 13.61 -10.13 0.16
C VAL A 263 14.63 -9.65 1.19
N THR A 264 14.79 -8.33 1.29
CA THR A 264 15.73 -7.68 2.23
C THR A 264 15.04 -6.89 3.34
N ASN A 265 13.76 -6.55 3.17
CA ASN A 265 13.01 -5.74 4.11
C ASN A 265 11.59 -6.30 4.33
N MET A 266 11.30 -6.68 5.58
CA MET A 266 10.00 -7.19 6.05
C MET A 266 9.47 -6.39 7.25
N LYS A 267 9.99 -5.18 7.49
CA LYS A 267 9.57 -4.33 8.60
C LYS A 267 8.04 -4.19 8.59
N GLY A 268 7.42 -4.43 9.74
CA GLY A 268 6.00 -4.26 9.96
C GLY A 268 5.07 -5.05 9.04
N MET A 269 5.55 -6.10 8.35
CA MET A 269 4.78 -6.80 7.30
C MET A 269 3.38 -7.23 7.74
N PHE A 270 3.22 -7.68 8.99
CA PHE A 270 1.96 -8.11 9.59
C PHE A 270 1.54 -7.27 10.81
N SER A 271 2.16 -6.10 11.02
CA SER A 271 1.87 -5.25 12.16
C SER A 271 0.40 -4.81 12.16
N TYR A 272 -0.26 -4.81 13.32
CA TYR A 272 -1.69 -4.51 13.50
C TYR A 272 -2.65 -5.45 12.76
N CYS A 273 -2.21 -6.64 12.33
CA CYS A 273 -3.11 -7.72 11.90
C CYS A 273 -3.80 -8.39 13.10
N SER A 274 -4.61 -7.63 13.83
CA SER A 274 -5.13 -7.99 15.15
C SER A 274 -6.11 -9.17 15.18
N SER A 275 -6.67 -9.58 14.03
CA SER A 275 -7.59 -10.72 13.93
C SER A 275 -6.95 -12.01 13.43
N LEU A 276 -5.68 -11.98 12.99
CA LEU A 276 -4.99 -13.20 12.57
C LEU A 276 -4.83 -14.13 13.77
N THR A 277 -5.27 -15.38 13.61
CA THR A 277 -5.24 -16.39 14.69
C THR A 277 -4.08 -17.36 14.57
N ASN A 278 -3.69 -17.67 13.33
CA ASN A 278 -2.59 -18.57 13.01
C ASN A 278 -1.83 -18.02 11.80
N LEU A 279 -0.52 -18.14 11.81
CA LEU A 279 0.32 -17.75 10.67
C LEU A 279 1.47 -18.75 10.50
N ASN A 280 1.52 -19.39 9.34
CA ASN A 280 2.58 -20.32 8.99
C ASN A 280 3.54 -19.68 7.99
N LEU A 281 4.80 -19.48 8.41
CA LEU A 281 5.86 -18.88 7.60
C LEU A 281 7.06 -19.82 7.43
N SER A 282 6.88 -21.14 7.59
CA SER A 282 7.98 -22.12 7.47
C SER A 282 8.61 -22.19 6.09
N ASN A 283 7.95 -21.63 5.06
CA ASN A 283 8.49 -21.52 3.70
C ASN A 283 9.32 -20.24 3.49
N PHE A 284 9.35 -19.31 4.45
CA PHE A 284 10.06 -18.06 4.27
C PHE A 284 11.56 -18.29 4.44
N ASP A 285 12.32 -17.95 3.41
CA ASP A 285 13.77 -17.73 3.48
C ASP A 285 14.01 -16.26 3.85
N THR A 286 14.58 -16.04 5.04
CA THR A 286 14.90 -14.70 5.55
C THR A 286 16.39 -14.39 5.57
N SER A 287 17.23 -15.23 4.95
CA SER A 287 18.70 -15.13 5.00
C SER A 287 19.27 -13.83 4.39
N ASN A 288 18.46 -13.10 3.62
CA ASN A 288 18.79 -11.79 3.06
C ASN A 288 18.11 -10.61 3.76
N VAL A 289 17.24 -10.87 4.73
CA VAL A 289 16.48 -9.82 5.42
C VAL A 289 17.38 -9.10 6.43
N ILE A 290 17.36 -7.77 6.36
CA ILE A 290 18.16 -6.88 7.23
C ILE A 290 17.26 -6.20 8.28
N ASN A 291 15.98 -5.97 7.94
CA ASN A 291 15.03 -5.26 8.80
C ASN A 291 13.73 -6.05 8.99
N MET A 292 13.44 -6.41 10.25
CA MET A 292 12.22 -7.09 10.72
C MET A 292 11.55 -6.34 11.88
N GLU A 293 11.84 -5.05 12.06
CA GLU A 293 11.22 -4.25 13.11
C GLU A 293 9.70 -4.33 13.02
N GLU A 294 9.02 -4.42 14.15
CA GLU A 294 7.55 -4.42 14.25
C GLU A 294 6.82 -5.51 13.45
N MET A 295 7.50 -6.55 12.94
CA MET A 295 6.93 -7.49 11.96
C MET A 295 5.57 -8.06 12.37
N PHE A 296 5.37 -8.37 13.65
CA PHE A 296 4.12 -8.90 14.22
C PHE A 296 3.54 -8.01 15.33
N ARG A 297 3.97 -6.74 15.41
CA ARG A 297 3.50 -5.81 16.45
C ARG A 297 1.97 -5.73 16.43
N ASN A 298 1.33 -5.78 17.61
CA ASN A 298 -0.13 -5.76 17.79
C ASN A 298 -0.90 -6.86 17.03
N CYS A 299 -0.29 -8.02 16.77
CA CYS A 299 -1.02 -9.23 16.38
C CYS A 299 -1.71 -9.89 17.60
N THR A 300 -2.67 -9.18 18.20
CA THR A 300 -3.26 -9.53 19.51
C THR A 300 -4.07 -10.82 19.52
N SER A 301 -4.54 -11.31 18.37
CA SER A 301 -5.27 -12.59 18.28
C SER A 301 -4.41 -13.80 17.93
N LEU A 302 -3.11 -13.61 17.64
CA LEU A 302 -2.25 -14.67 17.16
C LEU A 302 -1.99 -15.69 18.27
N VAL A 303 -2.42 -16.93 18.04
CA VAL A 303 -2.25 -18.06 18.97
C VAL A 303 -1.08 -18.93 18.53
N SER A 304 -0.93 -19.13 17.22
CA SER A 304 0.15 -19.92 16.63
C SER A 304 0.91 -19.11 15.59
N LEU A 305 2.24 -19.15 15.67
CA LEU A 305 3.15 -18.54 14.74
C LEU A 305 4.29 -19.52 14.44
N ASN A 306 4.36 -20.00 13.20
CA ASN A 306 5.45 -20.85 12.77
C ASN A 306 6.50 -20.04 11.99
N ILE A 307 7.65 -19.83 12.62
CA ILE A 307 8.79 -19.06 12.09
C ILE A 307 10.10 -19.87 12.17
N SER A 308 10.00 -21.21 12.18
CA SER A 308 11.14 -22.09 12.39
C SER A 308 12.22 -22.03 11.30
N SER A 309 11.88 -21.50 10.12
CA SER A 309 12.81 -21.33 8.99
C SER A 309 13.58 -20.02 9.03
N PHE A 310 13.28 -19.11 9.96
CA PHE A 310 13.85 -17.77 9.95
C PHE A 310 15.35 -17.86 10.26
N ASN A 311 16.16 -17.38 9.31
CA ASN A 311 17.56 -17.05 9.47
C ASN A 311 17.68 -15.54 9.69
N THR A 312 18.09 -15.12 10.89
CA THR A 312 18.19 -13.71 11.28
C THR A 312 19.62 -13.18 11.35
N SER A 313 20.61 -13.92 10.83
CA SER A 313 22.05 -13.58 10.93
C SER A 313 22.42 -12.20 10.39
N LYS A 314 21.63 -11.64 9.45
CA LYS A 314 21.80 -10.29 8.88
C LYS A 314 20.89 -9.23 9.50
N VAL A 315 19.96 -9.61 10.37
CA VAL A 315 19.03 -8.69 11.01
C VAL A 315 19.77 -7.85 12.05
N THR A 316 19.60 -6.54 11.98
CA THR A 316 20.29 -5.60 12.89
C THR A 316 19.39 -5.04 13.99
N SER A 317 18.07 -5.18 13.84
CA SER A 317 17.06 -4.65 14.75
C SER A 317 15.83 -5.56 14.79
N THR A 318 15.40 -5.91 16.01
CA THR A 318 14.15 -6.66 16.30
C THR A 318 13.18 -5.81 17.14
N TRP A 319 13.33 -4.48 17.10
CA TRP A 319 12.48 -3.56 17.85
C TRP A 319 11.00 -3.88 17.67
N TYR A 320 10.32 -4.06 18.81
CA TYR A 320 8.88 -4.32 18.89
C TYR A 320 8.36 -5.48 18.02
N MET A 321 9.22 -6.43 17.62
CA MET A 321 8.88 -7.46 16.64
C MET A 321 7.62 -8.26 17.05
N PHE A 322 7.47 -8.58 18.33
CA PHE A 322 6.33 -9.29 18.92
C PHE A 322 5.58 -8.46 19.96
N MET A 323 5.72 -7.12 19.93
CA MET A 323 5.03 -6.22 20.85
C MET A 323 3.52 -6.50 20.81
N ASN A 324 2.90 -6.70 21.96
CA ASN A 324 1.47 -6.93 22.15
C ASN A 324 0.92 -8.13 21.36
N CYS A 325 1.74 -9.18 21.15
CA CYS A 325 1.26 -10.50 20.73
C CYS A 325 0.65 -11.25 21.93
N SER A 326 -0.48 -10.75 22.43
CA SER A 326 -1.00 -11.10 23.77
C SER A 326 -1.64 -12.48 23.88
N LYS A 327 -1.76 -13.26 22.80
CA LYS A 327 -2.28 -14.65 22.83
C LYS A 327 -1.26 -15.74 22.52
N ILE A 328 -0.05 -15.39 22.09
CA ILE A 328 1.02 -16.36 21.88
C ILE A 328 1.48 -16.86 23.24
N MET A 329 1.43 -18.17 23.47
CA MET A 329 1.91 -18.79 24.72
C MET A 329 3.33 -19.32 24.60
N ILE A 330 3.71 -19.81 23.43
CA ILE A 330 5.02 -20.40 23.16
C ILE A 330 5.54 -19.76 21.88
N LEU A 331 6.76 -19.26 21.94
CA LEU A 331 7.45 -18.73 20.77
C LEU A 331 8.77 -19.47 20.59
N ASP A 332 8.93 -20.10 19.43
CA ASP A 332 10.16 -20.81 19.09
C ASP A 332 11.07 -19.93 18.24
N LEU A 333 12.13 -19.44 18.86
CA LEU A 333 13.18 -18.62 18.25
C LEU A 333 14.51 -19.40 18.19
N SER A 334 14.49 -20.73 18.27
CA SER A 334 15.73 -21.54 18.25
C SER A 334 16.56 -21.38 16.99
N SER A 335 15.94 -20.99 15.87
CA SER A 335 16.63 -20.68 14.60
C SER A 335 17.20 -19.25 14.52
N PHE A 336 16.86 -18.37 15.47
CA PHE A 336 17.27 -16.97 15.42
C PHE A 336 18.75 -16.84 15.77
N ASP A 337 19.56 -16.45 14.79
CA ASP A 337 20.89 -15.90 14.98
C ASP A 337 20.78 -14.40 15.27
N THR A 338 21.04 -14.02 16.51
CA THR A 338 20.97 -12.60 16.95
C THR A 338 22.33 -11.93 17.05
N SER A 339 23.41 -12.58 16.60
CA SER A 339 24.80 -12.08 16.71
C SER A 339 25.06 -10.76 15.99
N SER A 340 24.17 -10.34 15.09
CA SER A 340 24.21 -9.04 14.40
C SER A 340 23.24 -7.99 14.98
N VAL A 341 22.37 -8.38 15.91
CA VAL A 341 21.31 -7.50 16.43
C VAL A 341 21.90 -6.50 17.42
N THR A 342 21.60 -5.22 17.21
CA THR A 342 22.02 -4.11 18.08
C THR A 342 20.86 -3.50 18.86
N LYS A 343 19.61 -3.74 18.42
CA LYS A 343 18.39 -3.13 18.96
C LYS A 343 17.33 -4.21 19.22
N MET A 344 16.99 -4.43 20.49
CA MET A 344 15.98 -5.39 20.97
C MET A 344 14.90 -4.76 21.87
N GLY A 345 14.89 -3.43 22.01
CA GLY A 345 13.88 -2.69 22.76
C GLY A 345 12.44 -3.09 22.44
N GLY A 346 11.67 -3.35 23.48
CA GLY A 346 10.26 -3.72 23.41
C GLY A 346 9.91 -4.96 22.59
N MET A 347 10.88 -5.84 22.27
CA MET A 347 10.66 -7.00 21.38
C MET A 347 9.45 -7.87 21.80
N PHE A 348 9.22 -8.05 23.11
CA PHE A 348 8.10 -8.80 23.69
C PHE A 348 7.18 -7.92 24.55
N TYR A 349 7.26 -6.59 24.42
CA TYR A 349 6.50 -5.63 25.24
C TYR A 349 4.99 -5.94 25.20
N LEU A 350 4.33 -6.06 26.35
CA LEU A 350 2.91 -6.45 26.50
C LEU A 350 2.54 -7.86 25.98
N ALA A 351 3.49 -8.78 25.81
CA ALA A 351 3.21 -10.19 25.49
C ALA A 351 2.82 -11.00 26.75
N GLY A 352 1.76 -10.58 27.45
CA GLY A 352 1.42 -11.07 28.80
C GLY A 352 1.08 -12.57 28.91
N SER A 353 0.67 -13.23 27.81
CA SER A 353 0.39 -14.68 27.79
C SER A 353 1.59 -15.54 27.45
N LEU A 354 2.72 -14.94 27.08
CA LEU A 354 3.93 -15.65 26.67
C LEU A 354 4.52 -16.38 27.88
N LYS A 355 4.52 -17.71 27.83
CA LYS A 355 5.02 -18.58 28.89
C LYS A 355 6.45 -19.04 28.66
N THR A 356 6.78 -19.34 27.39
CA THR A 356 8.07 -19.90 27.02
C THR A 356 8.57 -19.28 25.72
N ILE A 357 9.83 -18.86 25.73
CA ILE A 357 10.58 -18.45 24.55
C ILE A 357 11.74 -19.43 24.39
N TYR A 358 11.72 -20.22 23.33
CA TYR A 358 12.81 -21.14 23.02
C TYR A 358 13.90 -20.41 22.23
N VAL A 359 15.15 -20.66 22.61
CA VAL A 359 16.34 -20.14 21.92
C VAL A 359 17.44 -21.20 21.89
N SER A 360 18.40 -21.08 20.97
CA SER A 360 19.58 -21.94 20.90
C SER A 360 20.85 -21.16 21.21
N ASP A 361 22.02 -21.76 20.96
CA ASP A 361 23.32 -21.10 21.08
C ASP A 361 23.55 -19.99 20.03
N LEU A 362 22.65 -19.86 19.06
CA LEU A 362 22.63 -18.74 18.10
C LEU A 362 22.09 -17.44 18.72
N TRP A 363 21.48 -17.51 19.90
CA TRP A 363 20.99 -16.34 20.62
C TRP A 363 22.13 -15.63 21.35
N ASP A 364 22.76 -14.70 20.65
CA ASP A 364 23.82 -13.82 21.15
C ASP A 364 23.32 -12.39 21.30
N THR A 365 23.41 -11.85 22.52
CA THR A 365 23.02 -10.47 22.85
C THR A 365 24.21 -9.53 23.05
N SER A 366 25.44 -9.98 22.78
CA SER A 366 26.69 -9.24 23.05
C SER A 366 26.80 -7.88 22.34
N LYS A 367 26.15 -7.73 21.18
CA LYS A 367 26.12 -6.49 20.40
C LYS A 367 24.92 -5.59 20.69
N VAL A 368 24.01 -6.00 21.57
CA VAL A 368 22.79 -5.24 21.87
C VAL A 368 23.15 -3.99 22.67
N THR A 369 22.86 -2.82 22.10
CA THR A 369 23.10 -1.50 22.71
C THR A 369 21.82 -0.79 23.15
N SER A 370 20.65 -1.24 22.68
CA SER A 370 19.34 -0.70 23.06
C SER A 370 18.32 -1.81 23.29
N SER A 371 17.81 -1.89 24.52
CA SER A 371 16.96 -3.01 24.98
C SER A 371 15.87 -2.60 25.98
N PHE A 372 15.52 -1.30 26.01
CA PHE A 372 14.51 -0.79 26.93
C PHE A 372 13.19 -1.60 26.82
N ASP A 373 12.60 -1.91 27.98
CA ASP A 373 11.30 -2.56 28.11
C ASP A 373 11.08 -3.84 27.27
N MET A 374 12.17 -4.56 26.93
CA MET A 374 12.13 -5.79 26.11
C MET A 374 11.07 -6.80 26.58
N PHE A 375 10.95 -6.99 27.89
CA PHE A 375 10.02 -7.93 28.53
C PHE A 375 8.93 -7.24 29.36
N PHE A 376 8.69 -5.94 29.17
CA PHE A 376 7.71 -5.23 29.99
C PHE A 376 6.33 -5.89 29.88
N ASN A 377 5.73 -6.15 31.05
CA ASN A 377 4.43 -6.84 31.20
C ASN A 377 4.36 -8.26 30.60
N CYS A 378 5.47 -9.00 30.57
CA CYS A 378 5.51 -10.45 30.25
C CYS A 378 5.24 -11.31 31.50
N THR A 379 4.11 -11.09 32.18
CA THR A 379 3.86 -11.62 33.54
C THR A 379 3.74 -13.14 33.62
N SER A 380 3.48 -13.83 32.51
CA SER A 380 3.39 -15.30 32.46
C SER A 380 4.73 -15.99 32.13
N LEU A 381 5.79 -15.22 31.87
CA LEU A 381 7.04 -15.74 31.34
C LEU A 381 7.84 -16.50 32.40
N VAL A 382 8.24 -17.72 32.07
CA VAL A 382 9.08 -18.58 32.92
C VAL A 382 10.19 -19.17 32.08
N GLY A 383 11.43 -18.77 32.36
CA GLY A 383 12.65 -19.34 31.79
C GLY A 383 13.47 -20.06 32.85
N ALA A 384 14.78 -19.80 32.88
CA ALA A 384 15.65 -20.24 33.98
C ALA A 384 15.24 -19.62 35.33
N VAL A 385 14.64 -18.43 35.31
CA VAL A 385 14.03 -17.77 36.46
C VAL A 385 12.60 -17.29 36.15
N PRO A 386 11.73 -17.10 37.17
CA PRO A 386 10.45 -16.43 37.01
C PRO A 386 10.60 -14.96 36.60
N PHE A 387 9.60 -14.41 35.92
CA PHE A 387 9.54 -12.99 35.56
C PHE A 387 9.65 -12.05 36.78
N ASP A 388 10.46 -11.00 36.66
CA ASP A 388 10.63 -9.91 37.61
C ASP A 388 10.34 -8.57 36.90
N SER A 389 9.31 -7.85 37.36
CA SER A 389 8.88 -6.58 36.75
C SER A 389 9.91 -5.45 36.83
N THR A 390 10.96 -5.60 37.65
CA THR A 390 12.06 -4.62 37.76
C THR A 390 13.20 -4.91 36.78
N LYS A 391 13.22 -6.08 36.15
CA LYS A 391 14.25 -6.53 35.20
C LYS A 391 13.62 -6.87 33.87
N VAL A 392 13.48 -5.87 33.01
CA VAL A 392 12.73 -5.98 31.75
C VAL A 392 13.58 -5.77 30.50
N ASP A 393 14.90 -5.64 30.65
CA ASP A 393 15.81 -5.40 29.53
C ASP A 393 16.55 -6.68 29.09
N VAL A 394 17.55 -6.50 28.22
CA VAL A 394 18.35 -7.59 27.65
C VAL A 394 19.13 -8.41 28.68
N THR A 395 19.35 -7.92 29.91
CA THR A 395 20.07 -8.69 30.94
C THR A 395 19.35 -10.01 31.26
N MET A 396 18.03 -10.07 31.05
CA MET A 396 17.22 -11.27 31.22
C MET A 396 17.00 -12.05 29.91
N ALA A 397 17.53 -11.59 28.78
CA ALA A 397 17.41 -12.24 27.48
C ALA A 397 18.47 -13.36 27.29
N ASN A 398 18.54 -14.29 28.22
CA ASN A 398 19.42 -15.46 28.16
C ASN A 398 18.74 -16.70 28.78
N TYR A 399 19.21 -17.90 28.42
CA TYR A 399 18.58 -19.16 28.83
C TYR A 399 19.18 -19.82 30.09
N THR A 400 20.24 -19.24 30.67
CA THR A 400 20.93 -19.82 31.84
C THR A 400 20.54 -19.16 33.15
N THR A 401 20.27 -17.86 33.11
CA THR A 401 19.93 -17.01 34.26
C THR A 401 18.73 -16.09 34.00
N GLY A 402 18.24 -16.05 32.76
CA GLY A 402 17.18 -15.16 32.31
C GLY A 402 15.83 -15.84 32.07
N TYR A 403 15.02 -15.21 31.23
CA TYR A 403 13.65 -15.61 30.93
C TYR A 403 13.50 -16.54 29.72
N LEU A 404 14.60 -16.93 29.09
CA LEU A 404 14.57 -17.79 27.90
C LEU A 404 14.76 -19.26 28.29
N THR A 405 14.40 -20.16 27.39
CA THR A 405 14.55 -21.62 27.55
C THR A 405 15.39 -22.18 26.41
N TYR A 406 16.37 -23.03 26.73
CA TYR A 406 17.20 -23.65 25.70
C TYR A 406 16.43 -24.70 24.89
N LYS A 407 16.61 -24.68 23.57
CA LYS A 407 16.21 -25.70 22.63
C LYS A 407 17.26 -25.78 21.53
N ALA A 408 17.85 -26.96 21.33
CA ALA A 408 18.82 -27.19 20.28
C ALA A 408 18.21 -26.89 18.90
N ASN A 409 19.00 -26.25 18.03
CA ASN A 409 18.66 -26.07 16.62
C ASN A 409 19.03 -27.37 15.89
N ASN A 410 18.05 -28.07 15.31
CA ASN A 410 18.26 -29.35 14.61
C ASN A 410 18.38 -29.15 13.10
#